data_AF-A0A3Q8XCF3-F1
#
_entry.id   AF-A0A3Q8XCF3-F1
#
_cell.length_a   1.000
_cell.length_b   1.000
_cell.length_c   1.000
_cell.angle_alpha   90.00
_cell.angle_beta   90.00
_cell.angle_gamma   90.00
#
_symmetry.space_group_name_H-M   'P 1'
#
loop_
_entity.id
_entity.type
_entity.pdbx_description
1 polymer ?
#
loop_
_entity_poly.entity_id
_entity_poly.type
_entity_poly.pdbx_seq_one_letter_code
_entity_poly.pdbx_strand_id
1 'polypeptide(L)'
;MTNKTKTYDAADMHDLASLSESDMNWMCTAISHIRKEVLKLNKLAESGKEVSQYHFSEIVTQLDMYEYLAEDRHRNHAKGAEAYKAEWEAAKQKANA
;
A
#
# COMPACT_ATOMS: atom_id res chain seq x y z
N MET A 1 -0.05 -34.57 -18.71
CA MET A 1 0.50 -33.80 -17.57
C MET A 1 -0.59 -33.72 -16.52
N THR A 2 -0.41 -34.34 -15.36
CA THR A 2 -1.34 -34.26 -14.24
C THR A 2 -1.28 -32.84 -13.66
N ASN A 3 -2.32 -32.05 -13.91
CA ASN A 3 -2.50 -30.72 -13.34
C ASN A 3 -2.74 -30.89 -11.83
N LYS A 4 -1.67 -30.90 -11.03
CA LYS A 4 -1.77 -30.99 -9.57
C LYS A 4 -2.47 -29.72 -9.10
N THR A 5 -3.60 -29.86 -8.41
CA THR A 5 -4.28 -28.73 -7.76
C THR A 5 -3.30 -28.05 -6.82
N LYS A 6 -3.09 -26.74 -6.99
CA LYS A 6 -2.30 -25.95 -6.03
C LYS A 6 -3.03 -25.96 -4.69
N THR A 7 -2.28 -26.19 -3.62
CA THR A 7 -2.77 -26.12 -2.24
C THR A 7 -2.04 -24.99 -1.54
N TYR A 8 -2.77 -24.19 -0.77
CA TYR A 8 -2.22 -23.13 0.06
C TYR A 8 -2.34 -23.55 1.51
N ASP A 9 -1.28 -23.32 2.29
CA ASP A 9 -1.28 -23.58 3.73
C ASP A 9 -1.23 -22.28 4.55
N ALA A 10 -1.12 -22.43 5.87
CA ALA A 10 -1.09 -21.29 6.78
C ALA A 10 0.12 -20.38 6.57
N ALA A 11 1.25 -20.92 6.06
CA ALA A 11 2.43 -20.12 5.77
C ALA A 11 2.20 -19.23 4.55
N ASP A 12 1.60 -19.76 3.48
CA ASP A 12 1.24 -18.96 2.29
C ASP A 12 0.30 -17.80 2.64
N MET A 13 -0.72 -18.09 3.48
CA MET A 13 -1.68 -17.08 3.93
C MET A 13 -1.06 -16.05 4.87
N HIS A 14 -0.12 -16.48 5.73
CA HIS A 14 0.66 -15.59 6.57
C HIS A 14 1.52 -14.64 5.72
N ASP A 15 2.21 -15.15 4.71
CA ASP A 15 3.04 -14.32 3.81
C ASP A 15 2.19 -13.26 3.12
N LEU A 16 1.03 -13.63 2.56
CA LEU A 16 0.11 -12.68 1.94
C LEU A 16 -0.39 -11.62 2.94
N ALA A 17 -0.80 -12.05 4.14
CA ALA A 17 -1.32 -11.14 5.17
C ALA A 17 -0.23 -10.17 5.68
N SER A 18 0.99 -10.68 5.90
CA SER A 18 2.12 -9.88 6.39
C SER A 18 2.55 -8.81 5.37
N LEU A 19 2.45 -9.08 4.07
CA LEU A 19 2.68 -8.08 3.03
C LEU A 19 1.64 -6.95 3.09
N SER A 20 0.35 -7.29 3.23
CA SER A 20 -0.71 -6.30 3.37
C SER A 20 -0.56 -5.48 4.66
N GLU A 21 -0.20 -6.12 5.77
CA GLU A 21 0.06 -5.43 7.05
C GLU A 21 1.23 -4.45 6.92
N SER A 22 2.35 -4.91 6.36
CA SER A 22 3.55 -4.11 6.14
C SER A 22 3.24 -2.87 5.30
N ASP A 23 2.52 -3.04 4.19
CA ASP A 23 2.14 -1.95 3.30
C ASP A 23 1.23 -0.93 4.00
N MET A 24 0.27 -1.39 4.81
CA MET A 24 -0.55 -0.50 5.62
C MET A 24 0.26 0.22 6.70
N ASN A 25 1.24 -0.42 7.32
CA ASN A 25 2.13 0.21 8.28
C ASN A 25 2.98 1.33 7.64
N TRP A 26 3.47 1.12 6.41
CA TRP A 26 4.14 2.16 5.62
C TRP A 26 3.22 3.35 5.33
N MET A 27 1.95 3.11 4.99
CA MET A 27 0.96 4.17 4.77
C MET A 27 0.62 4.94 6.05
N CYS A 28 0.42 4.24 7.17
CA CYS A 28 0.25 4.88 8.48
C CYS A 28 1.45 5.77 8.85
N THR A 29 2.66 5.32 8.51
CA THR A 29 3.90 6.07 8.76
C THR A 29 3.97 7.32 7.88
N ALA A 30 3.69 7.19 6.57
CA ALA A 30 3.64 8.30 5.63
C ALA A 30 2.64 9.38 6.05
N ILE A 31 1.40 8.99 6.38
CA ILE A 31 0.36 9.92 6.86
C ILE A 31 0.80 10.61 8.16
N SER A 32 1.41 9.87 9.08
CA SER A 32 1.90 10.44 10.34
C SER A 32 3.05 11.42 10.12
N HIS A 33 3.89 11.19 9.12
CA HIS A 33 4.95 12.11 8.73
C HIS A 33 4.37 13.41 8.17
N ILE A 34 3.48 13.33 7.17
CA ILE A 34 2.81 14.51 6.59
C ILE A 34 2.09 15.33 7.67
N ARG A 35 1.39 14.66 8.59
CA ARG A 35 0.73 15.34 9.72
C ARG A 35 1.73 16.13 10.58
N LYS A 36 2.90 15.58 10.85
CA LYS A 36 3.96 16.27 11.61
C LYS A 36 4.48 17.48 10.86
N GLU A 37 4.73 17.36 9.56
CA GLU A 37 5.20 18.49 8.74
C GLU A 37 4.17 19.62 8.68
N VAL A 38 2.89 19.29 8.46
CA VAL A 38 1.80 20.29 8.49
C VAL A 38 1.72 21.00 9.85
N LEU A 39 1.82 20.25 10.96
CA LEU A 39 1.83 20.85 12.30
C LEU A 39 3.05 21.76 12.55
N LYS A 40 4.21 21.44 11.97
CA LYS A 40 5.39 22.32 12.04
C LYS A 40 5.15 23.62 11.28
N LEU A 41 4.56 23.55 10.09
CA LEU A 41 4.23 24.75 9.30
C LEU A 41 3.21 25.63 10.00
N ASN A 42 2.18 25.04 10.63
CA ASN A 42 1.20 25.79 11.41
C ASN A 42 1.88 26.55 12.57
N LYS A 43 2.76 25.89 13.32
CA LYS A 43 3.52 26.54 14.40
C LYS A 43 4.44 27.65 13.88
N LEU A 44 5.03 27.47 12.70
CA LEU A 44 5.87 28.48 12.08
C LEU A 44 5.04 29.72 11.73
N ALA A 45 3.87 29.53 11.12
CA ALA A 45 2.92 30.59 10.79
C ALA A 45 2.42 31.32 12.04
N GLU A 46 2.03 30.59 13.09
CA GLU A 46 1.59 31.15 14.38
C GLU A 46 2.67 31.99 15.06
N SER A 47 3.95 31.67 14.85
CA SER A 47 5.08 32.43 15.41
C SER A 47 5.32 33.79 14.72
N GLY A 48 4.55 34.12 13.67
CA GLY A 48 4.72 35.34 12.88
C GLY A 48 5.92 35.29 11.92
N LYS A 49 6.57 34.14 11.77
CA LYS A 49 7.62 33.92 10.78
C LYS A 49 7.02 33.69 9.40
N GLU A 50 7.75 34.12 8.37
CA GLU A 50 7.33 33.93 6.98
C GLU A 50 7.33 32.44 6.59
N VAL A 51 6.21 31.97 6.06
CA VAL A 51 6.10 30.64 5.43
C VAL A 51 6.20 30.82 3.92
N SER A 52 7.33 30.43 3.35
CA SER A 52 7.58 30.45 1.91
C SER A 52 7.22 29.14 1.20
N GLN A 53 7.12 29.19 -0.12
CA GLN A 53 6.88 28.02 -0.99
C GLN A 53 7.88 26.87 -0.80
N TYR A 54 9.11 27.16 -0.37
CA TYR A 54 10.15 26.15 -0.15
C TYR A 54 9.81 25.17 0.99
N HIS A 55 9.01 25.63 1.96
CA HIS A 55 8.50 24.75 3.00
C HIS A 55 7.51 23.71 2.47
N PHE A 56 6.78 24.05 1.40
CA PHE A 56 5.82 23.15 0.78
C PHE A 56 6.47 22.24 -0.27
N SER A 57 7.53 22.68 -0.97
CA SER A 57 8.18 21.86 -1.99
C SER A 57 8.72 20.53 -1.45
N GLU A 58 9.22 20.53 -0.21
CA GLU A 58 9.68 19.30 0.44
C GLU A 58 8.51 18.35 0.74
N ILE A 59 7.41 18.88 1.29
CA ILE A 59 6.19 18.10 1.58
C ILE A 59 5.60 17.52 0.29
N VAL A 60 5.53 18.31 -0.78
CA VAL A 60 5.03 17.86 -2.10
C VAL A 60 5.91 16.72 -2.64
N THR A 61 7.23 16.87 -2.61
CA THR A 61 8.15 15.80 -3.05
C THR A 61 7.93 14.49 -2.26
N GLN A 62 7.71 14.60 -0.94
CA GLN A 62 7.42 13.44 -0.09
C GLN A 62 6.06 12.82 -0.41
N LEU A 63 5.04 13.64 -0.67
CA LEU A 63 3.71 13.17 -1.08
C LEU A 63 3.78 12.42 -2.41
N ASP A 64 4.47 12.96 -3.42
CA ASP A 64 4.65 12.31 -4.72
C ASP A 64 5.33 10.94 -4.57
N MET A 65 6.36 10.85 -3.72
CA MET A 65 6.99 9.56 -3.39
C MET A 65 6.03 8.58 -2.70
N TYR A 66 5.26 9.05 -1.72
CA TYR A 66 4.30 8.19 -1.01
C TYR A 66 3.18 7.71 -1.93
N GLU A 67 2.67 8.58 -2.81
CA GLU A 67 1.65 8.24 -3.79
C GLU A 67 2.17 7.18 -4.78
N TYR A 68 3.35 7.38 -5.37
CA TYR A 68 3.96 6.39 -6.26
C TYR A 68 4.08 5.01 -5.59
N LEU A 69 4.55 4.99 -4.34
CA LEU A 69 4.72 3.75 -3.57
C LEU A 69 3.38 3.10 -3.19
N ALA A 70 2.36 3.89 -2.87
CA ALA A 70 1.02 3.41 -2.58
C ALA A 70 0.39 2.77 -3.81
N GLU A 71 0.47 3.45 -4.96
CA GLU A 71 -0.05 2.94 -6.22
C GLU A 71 0.66 1.65 -6.66
N ASP A 72 1.98 1.59 -6.54
CA ASP A 72 2.74 0.41 -6.96
C ASP A 72 2.36 -0.83 -6.16
N ARG A 73 2.29 -0.68 -4.83
CA ARG A 73 1.83 -1.74 -3.93
C ARG A 73 0.39 -2.13 -4.21
N HIS A 74 -0.50 -1.16 -4.39
CA HIS A 74 -1.89 -1.42 -4.75
C HIS A 74 -1.99 -2.22 -6.05
N ARG A 75 -1.24 -1.84 -7.09
CA ARG A 75 -1.19 -2.58 -8.36
C ARG A 75 -0.69 -4.02 -8.16
N ASN A 76 0.31 -4.22 -7.31
CA ASN A 76 0.82 -5.56 -7.02
C ASN A 76 -0.25 -6.43 -6.33
N HIS A 77 -0.91 -5.91 -5.30
CA HIS A 77 -2.00 -6.62 -4.62
C HIS A 77 -3.20 -6.89 -5.54
N ALA A 78 -3.56 -5.92 -6.39
CA ALA A 78 -4.64 -6.09 -7.37
C ALA A 78 -4.33 -7.23 -8.36
N LYS A 79 -3.11 -7.28 -8.90
CA LYS A 79 -2.66 -8.40 -9.75
C LYS A 79 -2.75 -9.75 -9.04
N GLY A 80 -2.32 -9.81 -7.77
CA GLY A 80 -2.43 -11.03 -6.95
C GLY A 80 -3.88 -11.46 -6.75
N ALA A 81 -4.75 -10.52 -6.38
CA ALA A 81 -6.18 -10.77 -6.19
C ALA A 81 -6.87 -11.27 -7.46
N GLU A 82 -6.56 -10.70 -8.62
CA GLU A 82 -7.07 -11.16 -9.92
C GLU A 82 -6.61 -12.59 -10.24
N ALA A 83 -5.33 -12.90 -10.02
CA ALA A 83 -4.79 -14.22 -10.25
C ALA A 83 -5.47 -15.28 -9.36
N TYR A 84 -5.57 -15.02 -8.05
CA TYR A 84 -6.24 -15.95 -7.13
C TYR A 84 -7.73 -16.12 -7.42
N LYS A 85 -8.41 -15.05 -7.86
CA LYS A 85 -9.81 -15.14 -8.32
C LYS A 85 -9.94 -16.06 -9.54
N ALA A 86 -9.06 -15.93 -10.52
CA ALA A 86 -9.06 -16.80 -11.70
C ALA A 86 -8.80 -18.27 -11.32
N GLU A 87 -7.84 -18.53 -10.42
CA GLU A 87 -7.56 -19.88 -9.91
C GLU A 87 -8.77 -20.49 -9.18
N TRP A 88 -9.44 -19.70 -8.33
CA TRP A 88 -10.64 -20.12 -7.61
C TRP A 88 -11.81 -20.46 -8.55
N GLU A 89 -12.08 -19.63 -9.55
CA GLU A 89 -13.14 -19.90 -10.54
C GLU A 89 -12.85 -21.15 -11.38
N ALA A 90 -11.58 -21.35 -11.78
CA ALA A 90 -11.19 -22.57 -12.49
C ALA A 90 -11.35 -23.83 -11.63
N ALA A 91 -11.10 -23.74 -10.32
CA ALA A 91 -11.30 -24.85 -9.39
C ALA A 91 -12.79 -25.20 -9.22
N LYS A 92 -13.67 -24.20 -9.12
CA LYS A 92 -15.13 -24.43 -9.09
C LYS A 92 -15.65 -25.13 -10.33
N GLN A 93 -15.22 -24.69 -11.51
CA GLN A 93 -15.66 -25.28 -12.78
C GLN A 93 -15.29 -26.76 -12.88
N LYS A 94 -14.11 -27.14 -12.38
CA LYS A 94 -13.67 -28.54 -12.30
C LYS A 94 -14.43 -29.36 -11.26
N ALA A 95 -14.88 -28.74 -10.17
CA ALA A 95 -15.66 -29.43 -9.13
C ALA A 95 -17.12 -29.68 -9.56
N ASN A 96 -17.62 -28.90 -10.52
CA ASN A 96 -18.99 -28.98 -11.03
C ASN A 96 -19.10 -29.74 -12.39
N ALA A 97 -17.98 -30.23 -12.93
CA ALA A 97 -17.90 -30.98 -14.20
C ALA A 97 -17.66 -32.47 -13.94
#